data_AF-A0A2X2KSH2-F1
#
_entry.id   AF-A0A2X2KSH2-F1
#
_cell.length_a   1.000
_cell.length_b   1.000
_cell.length_c   1.000
_cell.angle_alpha   90.00
_cell.angle_beta   90.00
_cell.angle_gamma   90.00
#
_symmetry.space_group_name_H-M   'P 1'
#
loop_
_entity.id
_entity.type
_entity.pdbx_description
1 polymer ?
#
loop_
_entity_poly.entity_id
_entity_poly.type
_entity_poly.pdbx_seq_one_letter_code
_entity_poly.pdbx_strand_id
1 'polypeptide(L)'
;MRRRALNRKYVEFEKPFVLTQYEDLERQIAYKGELEYVKELITQMPFMRQQVFYLHKIEELSYKEIAVKLSISPKTVENHVSIGLKFIKKFFKLS
;
A
#
# COMPACT_ATOMS: atom_id res chain seq x y z
N MET A 1 -25.12 36.72 -29.51
CA MET A 1 -23.68 36.55 -29.21
C MET A 1 -23.31 36.32 -27.73
N ARG A 2 -24.22 36.36 -26.73
CA ARG A 2 -23.85 36.19 -25.30
C ARG A 2 -23.82 34.74 -24.76
N ARG A 3 -24.51 33.79 -25.39
CA ARG A 3 -24.67 32.41 -24.87
C ARG A 3 -23.45 31.50 -25.11
N ARG A 4 -22.66 31.76 -26.17
CA ARG A 4 -21.41 31.02 -26.48
C ARG A 4 -20.25 31.35 -25.54
N ALA A 5 -20.16 32.59 -25.07
CA ALA A 5 -19.10 33.03 -24.15
C ALA A 5 -19.28 32.46 -22.73
N LEU A 6 -20.54 32.29 -22.28
CA LEU A 6 -20.85 31.63 -21.00
C LEU A 6 -20.37 30.18 -21.03
N ASN A 7 -20.85 29.34 -21.98
CA ASN A 7 -20.47 27.93 -22.04
C ASN A 7 -18.95 27.72 -22.16
N ARG A 8 -18.23 28.59 -22.87
CA ARG A 8 -16.77 28.51 -22.99
C ARG A 8 -16.07 28.75 -21.65
N LYS A 9 -16.52 29.76 -20.89
CA LYS A 9 -16.02 30.02 -19.52
C LYS A 9 -16.37 28.90 -18.54
N TYR A 10 -17.57 28.31 -18.64
CA TYR A 10 -17.97 27.16 -17.81
C TYR A 10 -17.07 25.94 -18.08
N VAL A 11 -16.82 25.62 -19.35
CA VAL A 11 -15.96 24.48 -19.75
C VAL A 11 -14.49 24.70 -19.37
N GLU A 12 -13.97 25.94 -19.43
CA GLU A 12 -12.61 26.25 -18.99
C GLU A 12 -12.41 26.17 -17.47
N PHE A 13 -13.47 26.40 -16.68
CA PHE A 13 -13.37 26.37 -15.21
C PHE A 13 -13.52 24.94 -14.64
N GLU A 14 -14.34 24.09 -15.26
CA GLU A 14 -14.50 22.69 -14.84
C GLU A 14 -13.41 21.76 -15.38
N LYS A 15 -12.79 22.06 -16.52
CA LYS A 15 -11.72 21.23 -17.10
C LYS A 15 -10.57 20.94 -16.14
N PRO A 16 -9.97 21.94 -15.45
CA PRO A 16 -8.92 21.69 -14.47
C PRO A 16 -9.41 20.80 -13.33
N PHE A 17 -10.63 21.04 -12.84
CA PHE A 17 -11.22 20.27 -11.74
C PHE A 17 -11.47 18.80 -12.11
N VAL A 18 -12.03 18.54 -13.29
CA VAL A 18 -12.29 17.18 -13.79
C VAL A 18 -10.97 16.43 -14.04
N LEU A 19 -9.96 17.11 -14.60
CA LEU A 19 -8.63 16.52 -14.79
C LEU A 19 -7.97 16.18 -13.44
N THR A 20 -8.04 17.08 -12.46
CA THR A 20 -7.54 16.81 -11.11
C THR A 20 -8.26 15.64 -10.44
N GLN A 21 -9.59 15.55 -10.53
CA GLN A 21 -10.33 14.39 -10.01
C GLN A 21 -9.95 13.08 -10.69
N TYR A 22 -9.70 13.12 -11.99
CA TYR A 22 -9.29 11.94 -12.75
C TYR A 22 -7.88 11.48 -12.35
N GLU A 23 -6.92 12.40 -12.23
CA GLU A 23 -5.57 12.11 -11.70
C GLU A 23 -5.62 11.56 -10.27
N ASP A 24 -6.46 12.12 -9.40
CA ASP A 24 -6.65 11.62 -8.04
C ASP A 24 -7.25 10.21 -8.02
N LEU A 25 -8.21 9.94 -8.91
CA LEU A 25 -8.80 8.61 -9.06
C LEU A 25 -7.78 7.59 -9.57
N GLU A 26 -6.98 7.95 -10.58
CA GLU A 26 -5.91 7.09 -11.10
C GLU A 26 -4.89 6.75 -10.01
N ARG A 27 -4.48 7.73 -9.20
CA ARG A 27 -3.60 7.50 -8.04
C ARG A 27 -4.22 6.56 -7.03
N GLN A 28 -5.52 6.71 -6.73
CA GLN A 28 -6.22 5.81 -5.81
C GLN A 28 -6.31 4.39 -6.35
N ILE A 29 -6.56 4.21 -7.64
CA ILE A 29 -6.60 2.90 -8.30
C ILE A 29 -5.22 2.25 -8.27
N ALA A 30 -4.17 3.00 -8.63
CA ALA A 30 -2.79 2.52 -8.60
C ALA A 30 -2.39 2.08 -7.19
N TYR A 31 -2.65 2.92 -6.18
CA TYR A 31 -2.38 2.59 -4.77
C TYR A 31 -3.11 1.33 -4.30
N LYS A 32 -4.38 1.16 -4.68
CA LYS A 32 -5.15 -0.06 -4.38
C LYS A 32 -4.53 -1.29 -5.04
N GLY A 33 -4.09 -1.17 -6.29
CA GLY A 33 -3.41 -2.25 -7.02
C GLY A 33 -2.08 -2.64 -6.36
N GLU A 34 -1.25 -1.67 -6.00
CA GLU A 34 0.00 -1.89 -5.28
C GLU A 34 -0.23 -2.56 -3.93
N LEU A 35 -1.24 -2.11 -3.18
CA LEU A 35 -1.60 -2.70 -1.89
C LEU A 35 -2.01 -4.17 -2.04
N GLU A 36 -2.82 -4.49 -3.04
CA GLU A 36 -3.25 -5.87 -3.28
C GLU A 36 -2.06 -6.76 -3.67
N TYR A 37 -1.15 -6.22 -4.49
CA TYR A 37 0.08 -6.92 -4.85
C TYR A 37 0.98 -7.19 -3.63
N VAL A 38 1.12 -6.22 -2.70
CA VAL A 38 1.84 -6.45 -1.44
C VAL A 38 1.20 -7.57 -0.62
N LYS A 39 -0.13 -7.62 -0.53
CA LYS A 39 -0.82 -8.70 0.19
C LYS A 39 -0.53 -10.06 -0.43
N GLU A 40 -0.58 -10.16 -1.75
CA GLU A 40 -0.24 -11.38 -2.47
C GLU A 40 1.22 -11.81 -2.23
N LEU A 41 2.16 -10.88 -2.21
CA LEU A 41 3.55 -11.19 -1.87
C LEU A 41 3.69 -11.70 -0.43
N ILE A 42 2.89 -11.18 0.51
CA ILE A 42 2.88 -11.69 1.89
C ILE A 42 2.38 -13.14 1.92
N THR A 43 1.33 -13.50 1.18
CA THR A 43 0.81 -14.89 1.17
C THR A 43 1.80 -15.90 0.58
N GLN A 44 2.76 -15.44 -0.22
CA GLN A 44 3.84 -16.27 -0.79
C GLN A 44 5.01 -16.51 0.19
N MET A 45 5.08 -15.80 1.34
CA MET A 45 6.15 -16.01 2.31
C MET A 45 5.94 -17.30 3.12
N PRO A 46 6.98 -17.86 3.76
CA PRO A 46 6.80 -18.93 4.75
C PRO A 46 5.86 -18.53 5.90
N PHE A 47 5.03 -19.46 6.38
CA PHE A 47 3.97 -19.24 7.37
C PHE A 47 4.37 -18.36 8.56
N MET A 48 5.49 -18.69 9.22
CA MET A 48 5.99 -17.91 10.38
C MET A 48 6.21 -16.43 10.05
N ARG A 49 6.67 -16.12 8.84
CA ARG A 49 6.89 -14.74 8.41
C ARG A 49 5.57 -14.04 8.10
N GLN A 50 4.62 -14.73 7.49
CA GLN A 50 3.27 -14.20 7.29
C GLN A 50 2.64 -13.83 8.64
N GLN A 51 2.72 -14.73 9.62
CA GLN A 51 2.18 -14.50 10.96
C GLN A 51 2.84 -13.29 11.64
N VAL A 52 4.16 -13.15 11.57
CA VAL A 52 4.85 -11.97 12.12
C VAL A 52 4.37 -10.67 11.47
N PHE A 53 4.17 -10.66 10.15
CA PHE A 53 3.62 -9.49 9.44
C PHE A 53 2.19 -9.18 9.86
N TYR A 54 1.33 -10.19 9.93
CA TYR A 54 -0.07 -10.02 10.36
C TYR A 54 -0.15 -9.46 11.78
N LEU A 55 0.57 -10.06 12.74
CA LEU A 55 0.56 -9.60 14.12
C LEU A 55 1.10 -8.18 14.28
N HIS A 56 2.10 -7.78 13.49
CA HIS A 56 2.66 -6.44 13.58
C HIS A 56 1.82 -5.37 12.86
N LYS A 57 1.22 -5.71 11.71
CA LYS A 57 0.53 -4.73 10.84
C LYS A 57 -0.97 -4.68 10.99
N ILE A 58 -1.61 -5.79 11.38
CA ILE A 58 -3.06 -5.86 11.57
C ILE A 58 -3.40 -5.78 13.05
N GLU A 59 -2.71 -6.56 13.88
CA GLU A 59 -2.94 -6.57 15.34
C GLU A 59 -2.10 -5.51 16.09
N GLU A 60 -1.31 -4.71 15.37
CA GLU A 60 -0.46 -3.63 15.90
C GLU A 60 0.47 -4.02 17.05
N LEU A 61 0.78 -5.32 17.19
CA LEU A 61 1.64 -5.80 18.27
C LEU A 61 3.09 -5.33 18.09
N SER A 62 3.73 -4.99 19.20
CA SER A 62 5.16 -4.72 19.26
C SER A 62 5.97 -6.00 19.03
N TYR A 63 7.24 -5.85 18.66
CA TYR A 63 8.11 -7.02 18.46
C TYR A 63 8.29 -7.85 19.72
N LYS A 64 8.20 -7.22 20.91
CA LYS A 64 8.27 -7.93 22.19
C LYS A 64 7.01 -8.77 22.42
N GLU A 65 5.83 -8.23 22.14
CA GLU A 65 4.56 -8.97 22.28
C GLU A 65 4.48 -10.13 21.29
N ILE A 66 4.94 -9.92 20.05
CA ILE A 66 5.02 -10.98 19.03
C ILE A 66 5.99 -12.08 19.47
N ALA A 67 7.15 -11.70 20.01
CA ALA A 67 8.15 -12.65 20.51
C ALA A 67 7.56 -13.55 21.60
N VAL A 68 6.83 -12.96 22.56
CA VAL A 68 6.12 -13.70 23.61
C VAL A 68 5.03 -14.59 23.01
N LYS A 69 4.19 -14.05 22.11
CA LYS A 69 3.05 -14.77 21.53
C LYS A 69 3.46 -15.97 20.68
N LEU A 70 4.59 -15.88 19.98
CA LEU A 70 5.10 -16.93 19.10
C LEU A 70 6.20 -17.78 19.75
N SER A 71 6.54 -17.55 21.03
CA SER A 71 7.62 -18.23 21.75
C SER A 71 8.96 -18.20 21.00
N ILE A 72 9.32 -17.04 20.46
CA ILE A 72 10.60 -16.79 19.76
C ILE A 72 11.31 -15.57 20.34
N SER A 73 12.59 -15.37 20.02
CA SER A 73 13.30 -14.17 20.48
C SER A 73 12.84 -12.91 19.73
N PRO A 74 12.89 -11.71 20.35
CA PRO A 74 12.67 -10.44 19.65
C PRO A 74 13.60 -10.28 18.43
N LYS A 75 14.83 -10.81 18.50
CA LYS A 75 15.76 -10.82 17.37
C LYS A 75 15.27 -11.69 16.22
N THR A 76 14.62 -12.82 16.52
CA THR A 76 13.98 -13.67 15.52
C THR A 76 12.82 -12.95 14.84
N VAL A 77 12.00 -12.20 15.60
CA VAL A 77 10.93 -11.35 15.04
C VAL A 77 11.51 -10.30 14.08
N GLU A 78 12.54 -9.55 14.53
CA GLU A 78 13.25 -8.56 13.70
C GLU A 78 13.77 -9.19 12.40
N ASN A 79 14.37 -10.39 12.48
CA ASN A 79 14.84 -11.13 11.32
C ASN A 79 13.71 -11.51 10.37
N HIS A 80 12.57 -11.99 10.88
CA HIS A 80 11.40 -12.29 10.03
C HIS A 80 10.92 -11.05 9.27
N VAL A 81 10.80 -9.90 9.95
CA VAL A 81 10.39 -8.64 9.33
C VAL A 81 11.41 -8.18 8.29
N SER A 82 12.70 -8.15 8.65
CA SER A 82 13.78 -7.72 7.76
C SER A 82 13.83 -8.55 6.48
N ILE A 83 13.73 -9.88 6.60
CA ILE A 83 13.72 -10.78 5.43
C ILE A 83 12.45 -10.57 4.59
N GLY A 84 11.28 -10.38 5.20
CA GLY A 84 10.04 -10.13 4.46
C GLY A 84 10.04 -8.80 3.72
N LEU A 85 10.55 -7.74 4.34
CA LEU A 85 10.74 -6.46 3.66
C LEU A 85 11.74 -6.58 2.51
N LYS A 86 12.84 -7.33 2.67
CA LYS A 86 13.77 -7.62 1.57
C LYS A 86 13.11 -8.40 0.44
N PHE A 87 12.25 -9.37 0.77
CA PHE A 87 11.48 -10.14 -0.21
C PHE A 87 10.57 -9.22 -1.02
N ILE A 88 9.72 -8.43 -0.36
CA ILE A 88 8.79 -7.50 -1.04
C ILE A 88 9.56 -6.52 -1.93
N LYS A 89 10.64 -5.90 -1.40
CA LYS A 89 11.46 -4.94 -2.16
C LYS A 89 12.05 -5.50 -3.45
N LYS A 90 12.24 -6.82 -3.61
CA LYS A 90 12.73 -7.40 -4.86
C LYS A 90 11.75 -7.22 -6.01
N PHE A 91 10.45 -7.16 -5.71
CA PHE A 91 9.39 -7.03 -6.72
C PHE A 91 9.09 -5.58 -7.09
N PHE A 92 9.39 -4.63 -6.20
CA PHE A 92 9.25 -3.19 -6.45
C PHE A 92 10.52 -2.53 -6.98
N LYS A 93 11.66 -3.24 -7.03
CA LYS A 93 12.93 -2.74 -7.59
C LYS A 93 13.14 -3.13 -9.06
N LEU A 94 12.18 -3.82 -9.69
CA LEU A 94 12.24 -4.29 -11.08
C LEU A 94 11.32 -3.50 -12.03
N SER A 95 10.77 -2.37 -11.58
CA SER A 95 9.96 -1.44 -12.36
C SER A 95 10.70 -0.15 -12.66
#